data_AF-A0A6J3LUV9-F1
#
_entry.id   AF-A0A6J3LUV9-F1
#
_cell.length_a   1.000
_cell.length_b   1.000
_cell.length_c   1.000
_cell.angle_alpha   90.00
_cell.angle_beta   90.00
_cell.angle_gamma   90.00
#
_symmetry.space_group_name_H-M   'P 1'
#
loop_
_entity.id
_entity.type
_entity.pdbx_description
1 polymer ?
#
loop_
_entity_poly.entity_id
_entity_poly.type
_entity_poly.pdbx_seq_one_letter_code
_entity_poly.pdbx_strand_id
1 'polypeptide(L)'
;MAEAWLKSEDKALNLLAVTSLAATAEVLGLVATVGLNTESIHDQIVKSSASGFVASERGSRILSNGWHSESSLATSLGTAYAIADAARKAHVPTPLAGTAEQLLLQAAHLATPEHDDATLVQVYLPQGQGELVSEMKSADKMMVASYQVRKETVIDLLVGIQLAATVEAMALAKALNQSRRDLFEQMVKVDGSGEVHDKCISGMLEKDAWTLADCPQAEEHGKRLADAVEKCRKIQYPCPMAVTALQQFHFAIQKGKTIKNEGR
;
A
#
# COMPACT_ATOMS: atom_id res chain seq x y z
N MET A 1 -18.28 3.35 5.20
CA MET A 1 -17.33 4.48 5.39
C MET A 1 -16.19 4.47 4.38
N ALA A 2 -15.58 3.33 4.05
CA ALA A 2 -14.51 3.32 3.06
C ALA A 2 -14.93 3.68 1.64
N GLU A 3 -16.13 3.24 1.27
CA GLU A 3 -16.80 3.65 0.04
C GLU A 3 -16.96 5.17 -0.04
N ALA A 4 -17.06 5.87 1.10
CA ALA A 4 -17.12 7.33 1.13
C ALA A 4 -15.79 7.99 0.73
N TRP A 5 -14.65 7.33 0.99
CA TRP A 5 -13.32 7.80 0.55
C TRP A 5 -13.03 7.45 -0.90
N LEU A 6 -13.63 6.39 -1.45
CA LEU A 6 -13.56 6.09 -2.88
C LEU A 6 -14.50 7.00 -3.70
N LYS A 7 -15.61 7.42 -3.09
CA LYS A 7 -16.60 8.34 -3.67
C LYS A 7 -16.31 9.82 -3.39
N SER A 8 -15.27 10.15 -2.61
CA SER A 8 -14.87 11.53 -2.41
C SER A 8 -14.39 12.13 -3.73
N GLU A 9 -14.64 13.42 -3.95
CA GLU A 9 -14.08 14.15 -5.09
C GLU A 9 -12.55 14.35 -4.97
N ASP A 10 -12.01 14.10 -3.78
CA ASP A 10 -10.60 14.30 -3.46
C ASP A 10 -9.71 13.17 -4.01
N LYS A 11 -8.94 13.48 -5.06
CA LYS A 11 -8.06 12.52 -5.74
C LYS A 11 -6.86 12.09 -4.92
N ALA A 12 -6.39 12.93 -3.99
CA ALA A 12 -5.29 12.55 -3.11
C ALA A 12 -5.74 11.50 -2.08
N LEU A 13 -6.95 11.66 -1.52
CA LEU A 13 -7.52 10.66 -0.63
C LEU A 13 -7.89 9.37 -1.36
N ASN A 14 -8.45 9.49 -2.56
CA ASN A 14 -8.70 8.32 -3.42
C ASN A 14 -7.40 7.53 -3.67
N LEU A 15 -6.28 8.21 -3.91
CA LEU A 15 -4.97 7.58 -4.15
C LEU A 15 -4.55 6.69 -2.99
N LEU A 16 -4.64 7.20 -1.76
CA LEU A 16 -4.33 6.42 -0.56
C LEU A 16 -5.26 5.22 -0.39
N ALA A 17 -6.55 5.39 -0.67
CA ALA A 17 -7.52 4.29 -0.56
C ALA A 17 -7.18 3.15 -1.53
N VAL A 18 -6.94 3.47 -2.80
CA VAL A 18 -6.65 2.48 -3.85
C VAL A 18 -5.29 1.79 -3.61
N THR A 19 -4.26 2.55 -3.24
CA THR A 19 -2.93 1.99 -2.94
C THR A 19 -2.94 1.16 -1.66
N SER A 20 -3.69 1.56 -0.63
CA SER A 20 -3.84 0.78 0.61
C SER A 20 -4.60 -0.53 0.36
N LEU A 21 -5.63 -0.52 -0.49
CA LEU A 21 -6.33 -1.74 -0.94
C LEU A 21 -5.33 -2.71 -1.61
N ALA A 22 -4.57 -2.22 -2.60
CA ALA A 22 -3.58 -3.05 -3.31
C ALA A 22 -2.46 -3.57 -2.40
N ALA A 23 -1.97 -2.74 -1.48
CA ALA A 23 -0.96 -3.14 -0.49
C ALA A 23 -1.50 -4.22 0.46
N THR A 24 -2.75 -4.08 0.91
CA THR A 24 -3.40 -5.05 1.80
C THR A 24 -3.57 -6.40 1.11
N ALA A 25 -4.01 -6.40 -0.15
CA ALA A 25 -4.08 -7.59 -0.98
C ALA A 25 -2.71 -8.26 -1.15
N GLU A 26 -1.67 -7.48 -1.46
CA GLU A 26 -0.30 -7.98 -1.63
C GLU A 26 0.24 -8.65 -0.36
N VAL A 27 0.05 -8.05 0.82
CA VAL A 27 0.61 -8.62 2.04
C VAL A 27 -0.20 -9.80 2.58
N LEU A 28 -1.53 -9.81 2.44
CA LEU A 28 -2.33 -10.95 2.89
C LEU A 28 -2.18 -12.15 1.95
N GLY A 29 -2.01 -11.92 0.64
CA GLY A 29 -1.59 -12.95 -0.31
C GLY A 29 -0.24 -13.57 0.08
N LEU A 30 0.73 -12.75 0.50
CA LEU A 30 2.05 -13.22 0.94
C LEU A 30 1.91 -14.12 2.17
N VAL A 31 1.19 -13.65 3.19
CA VAL A 31 0.95 -14.35 4.45
C VAL A 31 0.34 -15.71 4.21
N ALA A 32 -0.69 -15.78 3.36
CA ALA A 32 -1.33 -17.03 2.99
C ALA A 32 -0.37 -17.96 2.24
N THR A 33 0.40 -17.43 1.28
CA THR A 33 1.37 -18.18 0.48
C THR A 33 2.50 -18.79 1.33
N VAL A 34 2.97 -18.09 2.36
CA VAL A 34 4.02 -18.63 3.26
C VAL A 34 3.45 -19.52 4.37
N GLY A 35 2.14 -19.71 4.40
CA GLY A 35 1.42 -20.59 5.32
C GLY A 35 1.15 -19.99 6.71
N LEU A 36 1.32 -18.68 6.89
CA LEU A 36 1.08 -18.04 8.19
C LEU A 36 -0.41 -17.87 8.48
N ASN A 37 -0.77 -17.79 9.77
CA ASN A 37 -2.14 -17.53 10.19
C ASN A 37 -2.58 -16.12 9.77
N THR A 38 -3.46 -16.04 8.77
CA THR A 38 -3.88 -14.78 8.13
C THR A 38 -4.69 -13.89 9.06
N GLU A 39 -5.57 -14.47 9.89
CA GLU A 39 -6.35 -13.74 10.89
C GLU A 39 -5.44 -13.14 11.97
N SER A 40 -4.48 -13.91 12.47
CA SER A 40 -3.53 -13.45 13.49
C SER A 40 -2.59 -12.36 12.97
N ILE A 41 -2.20 -12.40 11.69
CA ILE A 41 -1.38 -11.34 11.10
C ILE A 41 -2.22 -10.10 10.84
N HIS A 42 -3.45 -10.23 10.35
CA HIS A 42 -4.37 -9.11 10.21
C HIS A 42 -4.62 -8.40 11.55
N ASP A 43 -4.89 -9.14 12.62
CA ASP A 43 -5.00 -8.59 13.98
C ASP A 43 -3.76 -7.80 14.41
N GLN A 44 -2.58 -8.23 13.99
CA GLN A 44 -1.32 -7.54 14.30
C GLN A 44 -1.13 -6.29 13.44
N ILE A 45 -1.54 -6.32 12.16
CA ILE A 45 -1.55 -5.13 11.30
C ILE A 45 -2.43 -4.04 11.93
N VAL A 46 -3.64 -4.39 12.35
CA VAL A 46 -4.61 -3.48 13.00
C VAL A 46 -4.09 -2.91 14.32
N LYS A 47 -3.14 -3.59 14.98
CA LYS A 47 -2.50 -3.12 16.23
C LYS A 47 -1.14 -2.46 16.01
N SER A 48 -0.66 -2.42 14.77
CA SER A 48 0.68 -1.94 14.44
C SER A 48 0.66 -0.49 13.97
N SER A 49 1.86 0.05 13.72
CA SER A 49 2.01 1.31 13.02
C SER A 49 1.41 1.28 11.61
N ALA A 50 1.19 0.13 10.98
CA ALA A 50 0.55 0.05 9.66
C ALA A 50 -0.99 0.14 9.69
N SER A 51 -1.58 0.40 10.87
CA SER A 51 -3.03 0.36 11.10
C SER A 51 -3.77 1.52 10.43
N GLY A 52 -4.13 1.35 9.17
CA GLY A 52 -5.07 2.21 8.45
C GLY A 52 -6.50 1.68 8.46
N PHE A 53 -7.48 2.59 8.33
CA PHE A 53 -8.88 2.18 8.21
C PHE A 53 -9.08 1.28 6.99
N VAL A 54 -8.48 1.62 5.85
CA VAL A 54 -8.64 0.82 4.61
C VAL A 54 -8.02 -0.56 4.79
N ALA A 55 -6.79 -0.66 5.30
CA ALA A 55 -6.12 -1.94 5.52
C ALA A 55 -6.87 -2.84 6.52
N SER A 56 -7.39 -2.26 7.61
CA SER A 56 -8.20 -2.98 8.60
C SER A 56 -9.47 -3.54 7.96
N GLU A 57 -10.19 -2.69 7.24
CA GLU A 57 -11.51 -3.01 6.70
C GLU A 57 -11.41 -3.98 5.51
N ARG A 58 -10.47 -3.76 4.57
CA ARG A 58 -10.23 -4.68 3.44
C ARG A 58 -9.68 -6.00 3.90
N GLY A 59 -8.77 -5.99 4.87
CA GLY A 59 -8.24 -7.23 5.42
C GLY A 59 -9.35 -8.12 5.99
N SER A 60 -10.31 -7.53 6.71
CA SER A 60 -11.47 -8.26 7.22
C SER A 60 -12.33 -8.86 6.09
N ARG A 61 -12.52 -8.14 4.98
CA ARG A 61 -13.29 -8.63 3.82
C ARG A 61 -12.55 -9.73 3.04
N ILE A 62 -11.23 -9.58 2.87
CA ILE A 62 -10.38 -10.61 2.27
C ILE A 62 -10.46 -11.90 3.10
N LEU A 63 -10.45 -11.79 4.43
CA LEU A 63 -10.54 -12.93 5.35
C LEU A 63 -11.91 -13.62 5.35
N SER A 64 -12.99 -12.92 4.98
CA SER A 64 -14.35 -13.48 5.02
C SER A 64 -14.71 -14.28 3.78
N ASN A 65 -14.04 -14.05 2.64
CA ASN A 65 -14.28 -14.73 1.35
C ASN A 65 -15.75 -14.65 0.86
N GLY A 66 -16.55 -13.72 1.40
CA GLY A 66 -17.98 -13.63 1.06
C GLY A 66 -18.25 -12.96 -0.29
N TRP A 67 -17.28 -12.20 -0.82
CA TRP A 67 -17.28 -11.40 -2.08
C TRP A 67 -18.54 -10.57 -2.38
N HIS A 68 -19.48 -10.47 -1.43
CA HIS A 68 -20.61 -9.58 -1.48
C HIS A 68 -20.11 -8.14 -1.41
N SER A 69 -20.37 -7.37 -2.48
CA SER A 69 -19.80 -6.05 -2.65
C SER A 69 -20.39 -5.05 -1.67
N GLU A 70 -19.56 -4.61 -0.72
CA GLU A 70 -19.74 -3.33 -0.04
C GLU A 70 -18.97 -2.19 -0.75
N SER A 71 -17.98 -2.54 -1.57
CA SER A 71 -17.27 -1.66 -2.50
C SER A 71 -16.86 -2.50 -3.71
N SER A 72 -17.36 -2.19 -4.91
CA SER A 72 -17.13 -3.08 -6.05
C SER A 72 -15.76 -2.86 -6.69
N LEU A 73 -15.21 -3.93 -7.26
CA LEU A 73 -13.97 -3.89 -8.02
C LEU A 73 -14.05 -2.88 -9.17
N ALA A 74 -15.19 -2.80 -9.87
CA ALA A 74 -15.45 -1.80 -10.90
C ALA A 74 -15.35 -0.36 -10.38
N THR A 75 -15.87 -0.09 -9.17
CA THR A 75 -15.81 1.24 -8.54
C THR A 75 -14.37 1.61 -8.23
N SER A 76 -13.61 0.70 -7.61
CA SER A 76 -12.21 0.93 -7.26
C SER A 76 -11.34 1.12 -8.49
N LEU A 77 -11.57 0.36 -9.57
CA LEU A 77 -10.90 0.54 -10.86
C LEU A 77 -11.25 1.89 -11.51
N GLY A 78 -12.52 2.29 -11.49
CA GLY A 78 -12.96 3.61 -11.98
C GLY A 78 -12.30 4.76 -11.22
N THR A 79 -12.17 4.63 -9.89
CA THR A 79 -11.44 5.59 -9.06
C THR A 79 -9.96 5.65 -9.43
N ALA A 80 -9.30 4.50 -9.65
CA ALA A 80 -7.92 4.43 -10.11
C ALA A 80 -7.70 5.17 -11.45
N TYR A 81 -8.59 4.97 -12.42
CA TYR A 81 -8.54 5.70 -13.70
C TYR A 81 -8.70 7.22 -13.52
N ALA A 82 -9.60 7.65 -12.63
CA ALA A 82 -9.79 9.07 -12.36
C ALA A 82 -8.55 9.71 -11.68
N ILE A 83 -7.84 8.98 -10.82
CA ILE A 83 -6.57 9.43 -10.23
C ILE A 83 -5.53 9.58 -11.33
N ALA A 84 -5.37 8.57 -12.20
CA ALA A 84 -4.38 8.58 -13.27
C ALA A 84 -4.61 9.74 -14.27
N ASP A 85 -5.87 10.01 -14.62
CA ASP A 85 -6.24 11.15 -15.47
C ASP A 85 -5.90 12.50 -14.80
N ALA A 86 -6.26 12.66 -13.51
CA ALA A 86 -5.94 13.87 -12.75
C ALA A 86 -4.42 14.09 -12.62
N ALA A 87 -3.67 13.04 -12.27
CA ALA A 87 -2.21 13.10 -12.15
C ALA A 87 -1.53 13.44 -13.47
N ARG A 88 -1.99 12.86 -14.58
CA ARG A 88 -1.48 13.16 -15.93
C ARG A 88 -1.75 14.62 -16.32
N LYS A 89 -2.96 15.13 -16.09
CA LYS A 89 -3.33 16.54 -16.33
C LYS A 89 -2.50 17.51 -15.49
N ALA A 90 -2.21 17.13 -14.24
CA ALA A 90 -1.43 17.92 -13.31
C ALA A 90 0.10 17.75 -13.48
N HIS A 91 0.55 16.86 -14.38
CA HIS A 91 1.96 16.50 -14.57
C HIS A 91 2.66 16.01 -13.29
N VAL A 92 1.94 15.28 -12.44
CA VAL A 92 2.48 14.68 -11.20
C VAL A 92 2.73 13.18 -11.41
N PRO A 93 3.93 12.68 -11.10
CA PRO A 93 4.18 11.24 -11.13
C PRO A 93 3.50 10.55 -9.94
N THR A 94 2.68 9.53 -10.22
CA THR A 94 2.01 8.70 -9.21
C THR A 94 2.23 7.20 -9.50
N PRO A 95 3.48 6.70 -9.44
CA PRO A 95 3.78 5.32 -9.83
C PRO A 95 3.11 4.24 -8.95
N LEU A 96 2.87 4.47 -7.66
CA LEU A 96 2.11 3.54 -6.81
C LEU A 96 0.65 3.51 -7.21
N ALA A 97 0.05 4.67 -7.49
CA ALA A 97 -1.32 4.72 -8.01
C ALA A 97 -1.43 3.96 -9.35
N GLY A 98 -0.45 4.14 -10.24
CA GLY A 98 -0.38 3.40 -11.51
C GLY A 98 -0.19 1.89 -11.31
N THR A 99 0.60 1.47 -10.33
CA THR A 99 0.76 0.05 -9.99
C THR A 99 -0.56 -0.55 -9.49
N ALA A 100 -1.24 0.15 -8.59
CA ALA A 100 -2.54 -0.27 -8.07
C ALA A 100 -3.62 -0.32 -9.16
N GLU A 101 -3.64 0.64 -10.09
CA GLU A 101 -4.52 0.62 -11.27
C GLU A 101 -4.31 -0.66 -12.09
N GLN A 102 -3.07 -1.03 -12.40
CA GLN A 102 -2.79 -2.24 -13.18
C GLN A 102 -3.17 -3.52 -12.43
N LEU A 103 -3.00 -3.57 -11.12
CA LEU A 103 -3.43 -4.70 -10.29
C LEU A 103 -4.96 -4.83 -10.25
N LEU A 104 -5.68 -3.71 -10.11
CA LEU A 104 -7.14 -3.68 -10.18
C LEU A 104 -7.64 -4.12 -11.56
N LEU A 105 -6.96 -3.70 -12.63
CA LEU A 105 -7.27 -4.15 -13.98
C LEU A 105 -7.05 -5.67 -14.12
N GLN A 106 -5.96 -6.22 -13.58
CA GLN A 106 -5.73 -7.66 -13.56
C GLN A 106 -6.83 -8.40 -12.78
N ALA A 107 -7.20 -7.90 -11.60
CA ALA A 107 -8.28 -8.49 -10.81
C ALA A 107 -9.61 -8.50 -11.57
N ALA A 108 -9.91 -7.45 -12.36
CA ALA A 108 -11.14 -7.40 -13.16
C ALA A 108 -11.19 -8.45 -14.29
N HIS A 109 -10.05 -9.07 -14.64
CA HIS A 109 -10.02 -10.22 -15.54
C HIS A 109 -10.19 -11.56 -14.81
N LEU A 110 -9.95 -11.60 -13.48
CA LEU A 110 -10.06 -12.81 -12.66
C LEU A 110 -11.42 -12.93 -11.96
N ALA A 111 -12.04 -11.80 -11.63
CA ALA A 111 -13.28 -11.72 -10.87
C ALA A 111 -14.33 -10.88 -11.60
N THR A 112 -15.60 -11.14 -11.29
CA THR A 112 -16.74 -10.34 -11.74
C THR A 112 -16.58 -8.89 -11.26
N PRO A 113 -16.73 -7.86 -12.13
CA PRO A 113 -16.54 -6.47 -11.76
C PRO A 113 -17.45 -5.97 -10.61
N GLU A 114 -18.60 -6.62 -10.42
CA GLU A 114 -19.56 -6.34 -9.35
C GLU A 114 -19.20 -6.97 -8.00
N HIS A 115 -18.21 -7.86 -7.95
CA HIS A 115 -17.72 -8.41 -6.67
C HIS A 115 -16.97 -7.37 -5.85
N ASP A 116 -16.86 -7.62 -4.55
CA ASP A 116 -16.12 -6.76 -3.64
C ASP A 116 -14.67 -6.56 -4.11
N ASP A 117 -14.14 -5.35 -3.94
CA ASP A 117 -12.78 -4.99 -4.34
C ASP A 117 -11.69 -5.76 -3.57
N ALA A 118 -12.03 -6.38 -2.44
CA ALA A 118 -11.21 -7.36 -1.73
C ALA A 118 -10.82 -8.57 -2.61
N THR A 119 -11.57 -8.87 -3.68
CA THR A 119 -11.20 -9.91 -4.66
C THR A 119 -9.86 -9.66 -5.33
N LEU A 120 -9.32 -8.43 -5.27
CA LEU A 120 -7.97 -8.08 -5.72
C LEU A 120 -6.89 -9.03 -5.20
N VAL A 121 -7.06 -9.60 -4.01
CA VAL A 121 -6.11 -10.57 -3.43
C VAL A 121 -5.85 -11.77 -4.35
N GLN A 122 -6.83 -12.16 -5.17
CA GLN A 122 -6.74 -13.32 -6.05
C GLN A 122 -5.66 -13.17 -7.13
N VAL A 123 -5.25 -11.94 -7.45
CA VAL A 123 -4.10 -11.66 -8.34
C VAL A 123 -2.80 -12.27 -7.80
N TYR A 124 -2.69 -12.41 -6.48
CA TYR A 124 -1.49 -12.92 -5.81
C TYR A 124 -1.54 -14.43 -5.50
N LEU A 125 -2.68 -15.08 -5.72
CA LEU A 125 -2.90 -16.46 -5.33
C LEU A 125 -2.74 -17.41 -6.53
N PRO A 126 -2.30 -18.66 -6.30
CA PRO A 126 -2.28 -19.67 -7.36
C PRO A 126 -3.66 -19.85 -8.00
N GLN A 127 -3.69 -20.13 -9.30
CA GLN A 127 -4.94 -20.41 -10.01
C GLN A 127 -5.70 -21.57 -9.34
N GLY A 128 -6.98 -21.35 -9.05
CA GLY A 128 -7.84 -22.31 -8.35
C GLY A 128 -7.75 -22.26 -6.82
N GLN A 129 -6.92 -21.39 -6.23
CA GLN A 129 -6.79 -21.19 -4.78
C GLN A 129 -7.25 -19.79 -4.36
N GLY A 130 -8.36 -19.30 -4.91
CA GLY A 130 -8.89 -17.97 -4.62
C GLY A 130 -9.29 -17.75 -3.16
N GLU A 131 -9.52 -18.83 -2.41
CA GLU A 131 -9.95 -18.81 -1.02
C GLU A 131 -8.78 -18.98 -0.02
N LEU A 132 -7.55 -19.13 -0.50
CA LEU A 132 -6.38 -19.51 0.32
C LEU A 132 -6.22 -18.62 1.55
N VAL A 133 -6.44 -17.32 1.43
CA VAL A 133 -6.32 -16.40 2.57
C VAL A 133 -7.31 -16.74 3.69
N SER A 134 -8.53 -17.14 3.33
CA SER A 134 -9.56 -17.52 4.30
C SER A 134 -9.32 -18.91 4.91
N GLU A 135 -8.78 -19.85 4.13
CA GLU A 135 -8.41 -21.20 4.61
C GLU A 135 -7.29 -21.11 5.67
N MET A 136 -6.34 -20.21 5.42
CA MET A 136 -5.18 -19.97 6.27
C MET A 136 -5.50 -19.27 7.61
N LYS A 137 -6.77 -18.91 7.87
CA LYS A 137 -7.21 -18.40 9.19
C LYS A 137 -6.98 -19.41 10.32
N SER A 138 -7.04 -20.70 9.99
CA SER A 138 -6.94 -21.80 10.94
C SER A 138 -5.52 -22.34 11.12
N ALA A 139 -4.53 -21.79 10.40
CA ALA A 139 -3.15 -22.23 10.53
C ALA A 139 -2.59 -22.02 11.94
N ASP A 140 -1.64 -22.86 12.33
CA ASP A 140 -0.99 -22.77 13.63
C ASP A 140 -0.31 -21.39 13.79
N LYS A 141 -0.66 -20.67 14.85
CA LYS A 141 -0.07 -19.36 15.17
C LYS A 141 1.41 -19.49 15.54
N MET A 142 1.86 -20.67 15.95
CA MET A 142 3.24 -21.00 16.26
C MET A 142 4.02 -21.50 15.03
N MET A 143 3.40 -21.56 13.86
CA MET A 143 4.08 -22.01 12.65
C MET A 143 5.28 -21.11 12.36
N VAL A 144 6.44 -21.74 12.16
CA VAL A 144 7.64 -21.02 11.78
C VAL A 144 7.48 -20.52 10.35
N ALA A 145 7.66 -19.22 10.19
CA ALA A 145 7.78 -18.55 8.92
C ALA A 145 8.68 -19.29 7.93
N SER A 146 8.12 -19.77 6.83
CA SER A 146 8.91 -20.18 5.69
C SER A 146 9.76 -19.00 5.21
N TYR A 147 11.06 -19.24 4.98
CA TYR A 147 11.98 -18.24 4.41
C TYR A 147 12.10 -16.92 5.20
N GLN A 148 11.89 -16.98 6.52
CA GLN A 148 12.04 -15.85 7.45
C GLN A 148 11.01 -14.71 7.29
N VAL A 149 9.92 -14.93 6.53
CA VAL A 149 8.81 -13.98 6.42
C VAL A 149 7.97 -14.02 7.69
N ARG A 150 8.09 -13.01 8.56
CA ARG A 150 7.35 -12.90 9.83
C ARG A 150 6.43 -11.69 9.84
N LYS A 151 5.67 -11.50 10.92
CA LYS A 151 4.83 -10.31 11.13
C LYS A 151 5.57 -8.99 10.88
N GLU A 152 6.83 -8.88 11.29
CA GLU A 152 7.61 -7.66 11.08
C GLU A 152 7.85 -7.41 9.59
N THR A 153 8.05 -8.48 8.81
CA THR A 153 8.22 -8.37 7.34
C THR A 153 6.96 -7.82 6.69
N VAL A 154 5.78 -8.26 7.14
CA VAL A 154 4.48 -7.77 6.65
C VAL A 154 4.26 -6.30 7.02
N ILE A 155 4.57 -5.93 8.26
CA ILE A 155 4.45 -4.54 8.73
C ILE A 155 5.43 -3.63 7.98
N ASP A 156 6.68 -4.06 7.77
CA ASP A 156 7.69 -3.30 7.04
C ASP A 156 7.30 -3.05 5.57
N LEU A 157 6.68 -4.05 4.91
CA LEU A 157 6.11 -3.87 3.56
C LEU A 157 5.01 -2.79 3.56
N LEU A 158 4.02 -2.92 4.44
CA LEU A 158 2.89 -1.98 4.49
C LEU A 158 3.35 -0.55 4.82
N VAL A 159 4.16 -0.37 5.86
CA VAL A 159 4.63 0.96 6.28
C VAL A 159 5.44 1.63 5.16
N GLY A 160 6.29 0.87 4.46
CA GLY A 160 7.05 1.38 3.34
C GLY A 160 6.14 1.83 2.17
N ILE A 161 5.14 1.02 1.82
CA ILE A 161 4.18 1.36 0.76
C ILE A 161 3.34 2.58 1.15
N GLN A 162 2.81 2.60 2.37
CA GLN A 162 1.97 3.69 2.88
C GLN A 162 2.73 5.01 2.87
N LEU A 163 3.95 5.06 3.43
CA LEU A 163 4.75 6.28 3.48
C LEU A 163 5.05 6.85 2.06
N ALA A 164 5.37 5.97 1.11
CA ALA A 164 5.58 6.39 -0.28
C ALA A 164 4.27 6.86 -0.95
N ALA A 165 3.15 6.16 -0.70
CA ALA A 165 1.84 6.54 -1.21
C ALA A 165 1.37 7.90 -0.66
N THR A 166 1.64 8.20 0.61
CA THR A 166 1.29 9.49 1.22
C THR A 166 2.09 10.64 0.61
N VAL A 167 3.36 10.40 0.26
CA VAL A 167 4.15 11.38 -0.50
C VAL A 167 3.55 11.64 -1.89
N GLU A 168 3.15 10.60 -2.63
CA GLU A 168 2.46 10.76 -3.92
C GLU A 168 1.13 11.51 -3.78
N ALA A 169 0.31 11.12 -2.81
CA ALA A 169 -1.00 11.72 -2.55
C ALA A 169 -0.86 13.22 -2.27
N MET A 170 0.10 13.61 -1.44
CA MET A 170 0.30 15.01 -1.07
C MET A 170 0.93 15.83 -2.19
N ALA A 171 1.81 15.23 -3.01
CA ALA A 171 2.29 15.84 -4.24
C ALA A 171 1.14 16.12 -5.22
N LEU A 172 0.21 15.17 -5.37
CA LEU A 172 -1.00 15.35 -6.18
C LEU A 172 -1.92 16.42 -5.60
N ALA A 173 -2.17 16.40 -4.29
CA ALA A 173 -2.97 17.41 -3.59
C ALA A 173 -2.43 18.82 -3.81
N LYS A 174 -1.10 18.99 -3.71
CA LYS A 174 -0.41 20.25 -3.99
C LYS A 174 -0.67 20.72 -5.42
N ALA A 175 -0.52 19.84 -6.42
CA ALA A 175 -0.72 20.20 -7.82
C ALA A 175 -2.19 20.51 -8.16
N LEU A 176 -3.14 19.93 -7.42
CA LEU A 176 -4.57 20.22 -7.53
C LEU A 176 -5.01 21.43 -6.68
N ASN A 177 -4.08 22.17 -6.08
CA ASN A 177 -4.35 23.31 -5.19
C ASN A 177 -5.20 22.99 -3.96
N GLN A 178 -5.23 21.72 -3.53
CA GLN A 178 -6.01 21.27 -2.38
C GLN A 178 -5.27 21.53 -1.06
N SER A 179 -6.02 21.71 0.03
CA SER A 179 -5.44 21.99 1.35
C SER A 179 -4.72 20.79 1.94
N ARG A 180 -3.38 20.79 1.86
CA ARG A 180 -2.49 19.77 2.45
C ARG A 180 -2.70 19.57 3.95
N ARG A 181 -2.92 20.64 4.74
CA ARG A 181 -3.17 20.50 6.18
C ARG A 181 -4.47 19.77 6.46
N ASP A 182 -5.56 20.19 5.82
CA ASP A 182 -6.88 19.58 6.04
C ASP A 182 -6.94 18.15 5.47
N LEU A 183 -6.16 17.89 4.42
CA LEU A 183 -5.99 16.56 3.87
C LEU A 183 -5.18 15.65 4.78
N PHE A 184 -4.09 16.15 5.38
CA PHE A 184 -3.24 15.33 6.24
C PHE A 184 -4.01 14.65 7.38
N GLU A 185 -4.88 15.39 8.07
CA GLU A 185 -5.73 14.83 9.14
C GLU A 185 -6.66 13.72 8.64
N GLN A 186 -7.11 13.82 7.40
CA GLN A 186 -7.94 12.82 6.75
C GLN A 186 -7.12 11.62 6.28
N MET A 187 -5.94 11.86 5.72
CA MET A 187 -5.02 10.83 5.26
C MET A 187 -4.61 9.88 6.38
N VAL A 188 -4.23 10.41 7.55
CA VAL A 188 -3.87 9.63 8.74
C VAL A 188 -4.97 8.62 9.14
N LYS A 189 -6.24 8.94 8.86
CA LYS A 189 -7.36 8.01 9.11
C LYS A 189 -7.43 6.91 8.04
N VAL A 190 -7.13 7.24 6.78
CA VAL A 190 -7.21 6.33 5.63
C VAL A 190 -6.08 5.30 5.65
N ASP A 191 -4.84 5.78 5.68
CA ASP A 191 -3.63 4.96 5.56
C ASP A 191 -3.11 4.43 6.91
N GLY A 192 -3.46 5.09 8.00
CA GLY A 192 -2.97 4.76 9.32
C GLY A 192 -1.61 5.37 9.63
N SER A 193 -1.25 5.32 10.92
CA SER A 193 0.07 5.72 11.43
C SER A 193 0.26 7.22 11.72
N GLY A 194 -0.52 7.77 12.65
CA GLY A 194 -0.21 9.09 13.22
C GLY A 194 1.26 9.18 13.71
N GLU A 195 1.80 8.16 14.39
CA GLU A 195 3.15 8.26 14.96
C GLU A 195 4.31 8.16 13.94
N VAL A 196 4.18 7.38 12.87
CA VAL A 196 5.19 7.29 11.81
C VAL A 196 5.06 8.50 10.88
N HIS A 197 3.82 8.89 10.56
CA HIS A 197 3.56 10.09 9.77
C HIS A 197 3.90 11.39 10.49
N ASP A 198 3.68 11.53 11.80
CA ASP A 198 3.96 12.79 12.50
C ASP A 198 5.44 13.17 12.40
N LYS A 199 6.35 12.20 12.53
CA LYS A 199 7.79 12.45 12.42
C LYS A 199 8.26 12.59 10.98
N CYS A 200 7.66 11.84 10.05
CA CYS A 200 8.06 11.86 8.63
C CYS A 200 7.47 13.04 7.85
N ILE A 201 6.22 13.42 8.16
CA ILE A 201 5.40 14.34 7.37
C ILE A 201 5.46 15.76 7.92
N SER A 202 5.64 15.99 9.22
CA SER A 202 5.71 17.36 9.75
C SER A 202 6.76 18.21 9.04
N GLY A 203 7.96 17.67 8.79
CA GLY A 203 9.01 18.36 8.03
C GLY A 203 8.66 18.63 6.57
N MET A 204 7.95 17.71 5.91
CA MET A 204 7.47 17.90 4.53
C MET A 204 6.34 18.92 4.46
N LEU A 205 5.44 18.90 5.44
CA LEU A 205 4.29 19.80 5.55
C LEU A 205 4.74 21.25 5.81
N GLU A 206 5.77 21.45 6.63
CA GLU A 206 6.36 22.77 6.89
C GLU A 206 7.03 23.36 5.64
N LYS A 207 7.78 22.53 4.88
CA LYS A 207 8.46 22.94 3.65
C LYS A 207 7.54 22.96 2.42
N ASP A 208 6.35 22.36 2.53
CA ASP A 208 5.48 22.00 1.41
C ASP A 208 6.25 21.28 0.28
N ALA A 209 7.16 20.38 0.67
CA ALA A 209 8.02 19.62 -0.22
C ALA A 209 7.74 18.12 -0.05
N TRP A 210 6.99 17.56 -1.00
CA TRP A 210 6.50 16.19 -0.96
C TRP A 210 7.50 15.23 -1.58
N THR A 211 8.53 14.88 -0.82
CA THR A 211 9.57 13.94 -1.25
C THR A 211 10.11 13.16 -0.06
N LEU A 212 10.32 11.86 -0.23
CA LEU A 212 10.95 11.00 0.79
C LEU A 212 12.37 11.47 1.16
N ALA A 213 13.02 12.31 0.35
CA ALA A 213 14.33 12.88 0.68
C ALA A 213 14.28 13.85 1.87
N ASP A 214 13.12 14.46 2.13
CA ASP A 214 12.89 15.35 3.27
C ASP A 214 12.35 14.59 4.50
N CYS A 215 12.20 13.26 4.42
CA CYS A 215 11.84 12.41 5.55
C CYS A 215 13.10 11.93 6.29
N PRO A 216 13.30 12.30 7.58
CA PRO A 216 14.46 11.84 8.34
C PRO A 216 14.56 10.32 8.49
N GLN A 217 13.42 9.62 8.47
CA GLN A 217 13.34 8.17 8.69
C GLN A 217 13.27 7.37 7.37
N ALA A 218 13.30 8.03 6.21
CA ALA A 218 13.18 7.33 4.93
C ALA A 218 14.31 6.34 4.69
N GLU A 219 15.53 6.61 5.18
CA GLU A 219 16.63 5.65 5.04
C GLU A 219 16.38 4.37 5.86
N GLU A 220 15.88 4.50 7.08
CA GLU A 220 15.57 3.37 7.96
C GLU A 220 14.41 2.54 7.40
N HIS A 221 13.30 3.19 7.05
CA HIS A 221 12.14 2.52 6.45
C HIS A 221 12.48 1.91 5.07
N GLY A 222 13.28 2.60 4.27
CA GLY A 222 13.76 2.09 2.98
C GLY A 222 14.60 0.83 3.11
N LYS A 223 15.49 0.74 4.12
CA LYS A 223 16.26 -0.47 4.40
C LYS A 223 15.38 -1.65 4.83
N ARG A 224 14.43 -1.41 5.75
CA ARG A 224 13.48 -2.44 6.19
C ARG A 224 12.61 -2.95 5.05
N LEU A 225 12.11 -2.03 4.20
CA LEU A 225 11.36 -2.37 3.00
C LEU A 225 12.21 -3.19 2.02
N ALA A 226 13.48 -2.81 1.80
CA ALA A 226 14.39 -3.55 0.94
C ALA A 226 14.61 -4.99 1.44
N ASP A 227 14.85 -5.16 2.74
CA ASP A 227 15.01 -6.47 3.37
C ASP A 227 13.73 -7.33 3.24
N ALA A 228 12.56 -6.70 3.34
CA ALA A 228 11.28 -7.38 3.18
C ALA A 228 11.03 -7.82 1.72
N VAL A 229 11.29 -6.93 0.75
CA VAL A 229 11.24 -7.24 -0.68
C VAL A 229 12.20 -8.38 -1.04
N GLU A 230 13.40 -8.39 -0.47
CA GLU A 230 14.37 -9.47 -0.69
C GLU A 230 13.86 -10.82 -0.18
N LYS A 231 13.10 -10.86 0.92
CA LYS A 231 12.46 -12.09 1.40
C LYS A 231 11.37 -12.57 0.43
N CYS A 232 10.53 -11.66 -0.10
CA CYS A 232 9.55 -12.01 -1.15
C CYS A 232 10.24 -12.57 -2.40
N ARG A 233 11.36 -11.95 -2.82
CA ARG A 233 12.15 -12.40 -3.97
C ARG A 233 12.69 -13.82 -3.78
N LYS A 234 13.18 -14.17 -2.59
CA LYS A 234 13.72 -15.51 -2.28
C LYS A 234 12.68 -16.64 -2.44
N ILE A 235 11.41 -16.32 -2.29
CA ILE A 235 10.30 -17.27 -2.44
C ILE A 235 9.54 -17.11 -3.76
N GLN A 236 10.05 -16.28 -4.67
CA GLN A 236 9.41 -15.96 -5.96
C GLN A 236 7.98 -15.40 -5.81
N TYR A 237 7.69 -14.72 -4.69
CA TYR A 237 6.41 -14.07 -4.47
C TYR A 237 6.38 -12.69 -5.14
N PRO A 238 5.36 -12.37 -5.96
CA PRO A 238 5.24 -11.06 -6.59
C PRO A 238 4.84 -9.98 -5.56
N CYS A 239 5.65 -8.94 -5.42
CA CYS A 239 5.35 -7.78 -4.56
C CYS A 239 5.50 -6.43 -5.30
N PRO A 240 4.77 -6.18 -6.40
CA PRO A 240 4.90 -4.97 -7.21
C PRO A 240 4.63 -3.67 -6.44
N MET A 241 3.70 -3.62 -5.48
CA MET A 241 3.46 -2.43 -4.67
C MET A 241 4.70 -2.10 -3.83
N ALA A 242 5.25 -3.10 -3.14
CA ALA A 242 6.47 -2.92 -2.34
C ALA A 242 7.69 -2.55 -3.19
N VAL A 243 7.86 -3.15 -4.37
CA VAL A 243 8.97 -2.85 -5.28
C VAL A 243 8.84 -1.42 -5.83
N THR A 244 7.65 -1.00 -6.25
CA THR A 244 7.40 0.37 -6.71
C THR A 244 7.65 1.39 -5.60
N ALA A 245 7.22 1.11 -4.37
CA ALA A 245 7.51 1.95 -3.22
C ALA A 245 9.02 2.05 -2.97
N LEU A 246 9.73 0.91 -2.95
CA LEU A 246 11.17 0.84 -2.71
C LEU A 246 11.96 1.68 -3.72
N GLN A 247 11.54 1.70 -4.98
CA GLN A 247 12.17 2.52 -6.00
C GLN A 247 12.13 4.01 -5.66
N GLN A 248 11.07 4.50 -5.02
CA GLN A 248 10.98 5.90 -4.57
C GLN A 248 11.94 6.21 -3.43
N PHE A 249 12.10 5.27 -2.48
CA PHE A 249 13.12 5.39 -1.43
C PHE A 249 14.52 5.46 -2.04
N HIS A 250 14.82 4.64 -3.07
CA HIS A 250 16.10 4.70 -3.77
C HIS A 250 16.34 6.07 -4.44
N PHE A 251 15.35 6.63 -5.12
CA PHE A 251 15.47 7.98 -5.71
C PHE A 251 15.71 9.06 -4.65
N ALA A 252 15.01 8.98 -3.52
CA ALA A 252 15.18 9.91 -2.41
C ALA A 252 16.59 9.84 -1.80
N ILE A 253 17.08 8.63 -1.54
CA ILE A 253 18.45 8.41 -1.02
C ILE A 253 19.50 8.91 -2.03
N GLN A 254 19.28 8.67 -3.33
CA GLN A 254 20.21 9.11 -4.37
C GLN A 254 20.33 10.64 -4.43
N LYS A 255 19.23 11.38 -4.21
CA LYS A 255 19.23 12.86 -4.20
C LYS A 255 20.17 13.44 -3.14
N GLY A 256 20.40 12.72 -2.03
CA GLY A 256 21.33 13.12 -0.97
C GLY A 256 22.79 12.72 -1.20
N LYS A 257 23.10 11.91 -2.22
CA LYS A 257 24.47 11.45 -2.49
C LYS A 257 25.20 12.45 -3.38
N THR A 258 26.36 12.93 -2.93
CA THR A 258 27.32 13.66 -3.77
C THR A 258 28.42 12.69 -4.19
N ILE A 259 28.64 12.53 -5.50
CA ILE A 259 29.83 11.81 -5.99
C ILE A 259 31.01 12.74 -5.74
N LYS A 260 31.89 12.40 -4.79
CA LYS A 260 33.18 13.07 -4.67
C LYS A 260 33.96 12.76 -5.94
N ASN A 261 34.39 13.80 -6.66
CA ASN A 261 35.32 13.65 -7.77
C ASN A 261 36.65 13.12 -7.21
N GLU A 262 36.80 11.80 -7.13
CA GLU A 262 38.10 11.16 -7.02
C GLU A 262 38.76 11.21 -8.40
N GLY A 263 39.39 12.36 -8.69
CA GLY A 263 40.38 12.55 -9.75
C GLY A 263 40.01 11.99 -11.14
N ARG A 264 39.30 12.79 -11.93
CA ARG A 264 39.43 12.77 -13.40
C ARG A 264 40.09 14.05 -13.85
#